data_AF-A0A0N4UGC3-F1
#
_entry.id   AF-A0A0N4UGC3-F1
#
_cell.length_a   1.000
_cell.length_b   1.000
_cell.length_c   1.000
_cell.angle_alpha   90.00
_cell.angle_beta   90.00
_cell.angle_gamma   90.00
#
_symmetry.space_group_name_H-M   'P 1'
#
loop_
_entity.id
_entity.type
_entity.pdbx_description
1 polymer ?
#
loop_
_entity_poly.entity_id
_entity_poly.type
_entity_poly.pdbx_seq_one_letter_code
_entity_poly.pdbx_strand_id
1 'polypeptide(L)'
;MKAFNAGNTAAAANIYDPDGYFMPNGKDPVKGRAGIEAYFKQDMAEGVKSVQIITEEVNGSGDWAFERGSYHLDGTRGTESGAYLLVWKKVNGQWLIHNDCFNVIKPAPN
;
A
#
# COMPACT_ATOMS: atom_id res chain seq x y z
N MET A 1 2.15 -8.65 1.15
CA MET A 1 3.09 -7.67 1.75
C MET A 1 4.32 -8.31 2.42
N LYS A 2 5.03 -9.24 1.76
CA LYS A 2 6.16 -9.97 2.39
C LYS A 2 7.34 -9.08 2.76
N ALA A 3 7.73 -8.15 1.88
CA ALA A 3 8.87 -7.26 2.09
C ALA A 3 8.64 -6.28 3.25
N PHE A 4 7.46 -5.66 3.30
CA PHE A 4 7.07 -4.77 4.39
C PHE A 4 7.12 -5.52 5.74
N ASN A 5 6.51 -6.71 5.83
CA ASN A 5 6.48 -7.48 7.07
C ASN A 5 7.88 -7.98 7.50
N ALA A 6 8.86 -7.98 6.60
CA ALA A 6 10.26 -8.27 6.90
C ALA A 6 11.08 -7.02 7.28
N GLY A 7 10.43 -5.86 7.43
CA GLY A 7 11.10 -4.58 7.68
C GLY A 7 11.86 -4.00 6.48
N ASN A 8 11.70 -4.57 5.28
CA ASN A 8 12.41 -4.12 4.09
C ASN A 8 11.54 -3.16 3.27
N THR A 9 11.57 -1.88 3.65
CA THR A 9 10.79 -0.81 3.01
C THR A 9 11.17 -0.57 1.56
N ALA A 10 12.46 -0.68 1.22
CA ALA A 10 12.94 -0.52 -0.15
C ALA A 10 12.36 -1.60 -1.08
N ALA A 11 12.40 -2.87 -0.66
CA ALA A 11 11.79 -3.95 -1.41
C ALA A 11 10.26 -3.86 -1.44
N ALA A 12 9.63 -3.31 -0.39
CA ALA A 12 8.19 -3.04 -0.38
C ALA A 12 7.80 -1.94 -1.37
N ALA A 13 8.60 -0.89 -1.52
CA ALA A 13 8.37 0.19 -2.48
C ALA A 13 8.65 -0.24 -3.94
N ASN A 14 9.47 -1.27 -4.16
CA ASN A 14 9.84 -1.71 -5.52
C ASN A 14 8.68 -2.27 -6.36
N ILE A 15 7.56 -2.68 -5.74
CA ILE A 15 6.37 -3.14 -6.47
C ILE A 15 5.53 -1.98 -7.03
N TYR A 16 5.87 -0.73 -6.69
CA TYR A 16 5.21 0.46 -7.19
C TYR A 16 5.88 0.96 -8.48
N ASP A 17 5.06 1.57 -9.33
CA ASP A 17 5.47 2.31 -10.51
C ASP A 17 6.34 3.51 -10.06
N PRO A 18 7.54 3.73 -10.65
CA PRO A 18 8.33 4.93 -10.41
C PRO A 18 7.55 6.25 -10.55
N ASP A 19 6.54 6.29 -11.42
CA ASP A 19 5.66 7.45 -11.65
C ASP A 19 4.34 7.39 -10.87
N GLY A 20 4.15 6.37 -10.04
CA GLY A 20 2.91 6.14 -9.31
C GLY A 20 2.73 7.01 -8.07
N TYR A 21 1.52 6.96 -7.50
CA TYR A 21 1.14 7.67 -6.29
C TYR A 21 0.61 6.72 -5.22
N PHE A 22 1.05 6.94 -3.98
CA PHE A 22 0.47 6.35 -2.78
C PHE A 22 -0.29 7.45 -2.04
N MET A 23 -1.56 7.21 -1.76
CA MET A 23 -2.53 8.19 -1.26
C MET A 23 -3.08 7.71 0.09
N PRO A 24 -2.30 7.91 1.16
CA PRO A 24 -2.68 7.45 2.49
C PRO A 24 -3.89 8.20 3.03
N ASN A 25 -4.68 7.51 3.85
CA ASN A 25 -5.84 8.08 4.51
C ASN A 25 -5.47 9.35 5.31
N GLY A 26 -6.06 10.48 4.95
CA GLY A 26 -5.92 11.73 5.70
C GLY A 26 -4.54 12.42 5.58
N LYS A 27 -3.69 12.05 4.62
CA LYS A 27 -2.46 12.79 4.31
C LYS A 27 -2.38 13.09 2.81
N ASP A 28 -1.46 13.98 2.45
CA ASP A 28 -1.21 14.32 1.05
C ASP A 28 -0.63 13.12 0.28
N PRO A 29 -0.94 12.98 -1.03
CA PRO A 29 -0.36 11.95 -1.88
C PRO A 29 1.17 12.00 -1.93
N VAL A 30 1.77 10.83 -1.92
CA VAL A 30 3.21 10.60 -1.99
C VAL A 30 3.56 10.02 -3.36
N LYS A 31 4.52 10.64 -4.06
CA LYS A 31 4.89 10.25 -5.42
C LYS A 31 6.13 9.35 -5.45
N GLY A 32 6.06 8.30 -6.25
CA GLY A 32 7.19 7.47 -6.66
C GLY A 32 7.84 6.68 -5.53
N ARG A 33 8.72 5.75 -5.90
CA ARG A 33 9.30 4.77 -4.96
C ARG A 33 9.97 5.40 -3.74
N ALA A 34 10.70 6.50 -3.93
CA ALA A 34 11.41 7.18 -2.83
C ALA A 34 10.43 7.75 -1.79
N GLY A 35 9.35 8.39 -2.23
CA GLY A 35 8.33 8.89 -1.33
C GLY A 35 7.62 7.73 -0.62
N ILE A 36 7.23 6.70 -1.36
CA ILE A 36 6.49 5.55 -0.83
C ILE A 36 7.32 4.80 0.21
N GLU A 37 8.62 4.61 -0.05
CA GLU A 37 9.54 4.05 0.95
C GLU A 37 9.60 4.91 2.21
N ALA A 38 9.66 6.24 2.07
CA ALA A 38 9.66 7.15 3.22
C ALA A 38 8.37 7.03 4.04
N TYR A 39 7.22 6.91 3.39
CA TYR A 39 5.95 6.65 4.06
C TYR A 39 5.98 5.30 4.81
N PHE A 40 6.45 4.22 4.19
CA PHE A 40 6.55 2.92 4.87
C PHE A 40 7.50 2.94 6.07
N LYS A 41 8.62 3.68 5.99
CA LYS A 41 9.51 3.89 7.13
C LYS A 41 8.80 4.62 8.26
N GLN A 42 8.02 5.64 7.94
CA GLN A 42 7.21 6.38 8.92
C GLN A 42 6.18 5.45 9.59
N ASP A 43 5.40 4.69 8.83
CA ASP A 43 4.39 3.77 9.38
C ASP A 43 5.03 2.72 10.32
N MET A 44 6.19 2.19 9.94
CA MET A 44 6.94 1.25 10.79
C MET A 44 7.47 1.89 12.08
N ALA A 45 7.93 3.13 12.00
CA ALA A 45 8.41 3.90 13.15
C ALA A 45 7.25 4.27 14.10
N GLU A 46 6.07 4.54 13.54
CA GLU A 46 4.83 4.79 14.29
C GLU A 46 4.23 3.50 14.88
N GLY A 47 4.78 2.33 14.56
CA GLY A 47 4.49 1.09 15.27
C GLY A 47 3.81 0.01 14.45
N VAL A 48 3.56 0.20 13.14
CA VAL A 48 3.07 -0.88 12.27
C VAL A 48 4.14 -1.96 12.12
N LYS A 49 3.79 -3.22 12.36
CA LYS A 49 4.70 -4.37 12.24
C LYS A 49 4.29 -5.37 11.17
N SER A 50 3.00 -5.48 10.90
CA SER A 50 2.52 -6.36 9.85
C SER A 50 1.33 -5.78 9.11
N VAL A 51 1.25 -6.15 7.84
CA VAL A 51 0.14 -5.83 6.93
C VAL A 51 -0.40 -7.13 6.35
N GLN A 52 -1.71 -7.29 6.42
CA GLN A 52 -2.47 -8.29 5.68
C GLN A 52 -3.39 -7.59 4.68
N ILE A 53 -3.48 -8.16 3.49
CA ILE A 53 -4.32 -7.69 2.39
C ILE A 53 -5.24 -8.83 2.00
N ILE A 54 -6.54 -8.56 1.94
CA ILE A 54 -7.56 -9.49 1.45
C ILE A 54 -8.13 -8.88 0.19
N THR A 55 -7.84 -9.49 -0.95
CA THR A 55 -8.35 -9.07 -2.26
C THR A 55 -9.78 -9.58 -2.44
N GLU A 56 -10.71 -8.69 -2.78
CA GLU A 56 -12.10 -9.02 -3.07
C GLU A 56 -12.38 -9.05 -4.57
N GLU A 57 -11.72 -8.17 -5.32
CA GLU A 57 -11.97 -8.00 -6.75
C GLU A 57 -10.68 -7.62 -7.47
N VAL A 58 -10.45 -8.26 -8.62
CA VAL A 58 -9.43 -7.87 -9.59
C VAL A 58 -10.09 -7.86 -10.96
N ASN A 59 -9.99 -6.75 -11.67
CA ASN A 59 -10.49 -6.63 -13.02
C ASN A 59 -9.62 -5.67 -13.84
N GLY A 60 -9.46 -5.92 -15.12
CA GLY A 60 -8.56 -5.14 -15.96
C GLY A 60 -8.64 -5.49 -17.44
N SER A 61 -8.02 -4.64 -18.25
CA SER A 61 -7.90 -4.80 -19.70
C SER A 61 -6.62 -4.14 -20.20
N GLY A 62 -5.97 -4.76 -21.18
CA GLY A 62 -4.72 -4.29 -21.75
C GLY A 62 -3.60 -4.18 -20.71
N ASP A 63 -3.12 -2.95 -20.51
CA ASP A 63 -2.04 -2.61 -19.59
C ASP A 63 -2.52 -1.99 -18.28
N TRP A 64 -3.82 -2.03 -18.00
CA TRP A 64 -4.41 -1.49 -16.79
C TRP A 64 -5.29 -2.53 -16.08
N ALA A 65 -5.24 -2.53 -14.76
CA ALA A 65 -6.16 -3.27 -13.92
C ALA A 65 -6.45 -2.48 -12.64
N PHE A 66 -7.52 -2.82 -11.95
CA PHE A 66 -7.74 -2.40 -10.58
C PHE A 66 -7.87 -3.62 -9.67
N GLU A 67 -7.56 -3.40 -8.39
CA GLU A 67 -7.73 -4.35 -7.31
C GLU A 67 -8.41 -3.63 -6.15
N ARG A 68 -9.45 -4.23 -5.58
CA ARG A 68 -10.15 -3.73 -4.40
C ARG A 68 -10.20 -4.80 -3.33
N GLY A 69 -10.14 -4.37 -2.08
CA GLY A 69 -10.35 -5.26 -0.95
C GLY A 69 -10.19 -4.56 0.40
N SER A 70 -9.82 -5.34 1.41
CA SER A 70 -9.57 -4.85 2.76
C SER A 70 -8.10 -5.02 3.18
N TYR A 71 -7.67 -4.16 4.09
CA TYR A 71 -6.37 -4.26 4.73
C TYR A 71 -6.54 -4.39 6.25
N HIS A 72 -5.59 -5.06 6.87
CA HIS A 72 -5.46 -5.19 8.31
C HIS A 72 -4.02 -4.93 8.72
N LEU A 73 -3.81 -3.96 9.59
CA LEU A 73 -2.53 -3.63 10.19
C LEU A 73 -2.49 -4.15 11.62
N ASP A 74 -1.31 -4.58 12.04
CA ASP A 74 -1.02 -4.95 13.42
C ASP A 74 0.37 -4.45 13.83
N GLY A 75 0.58 -4.22 15.12
CA GLY A 75 1.83 -3.73 15.67
C GLY A 75 1.68 -3.04 17.02
N THR A 76 2.70 -2.29 17.42
CA THR A 76 2.75 -1.66 18.76
C THR A 76 1.78 -0.50 18.93
N ARG A 77 1.31 0.10 17.83
CA ARG A 77 0.23 1.12 17.87
C ARG A 77 -1.16 0.51 17.98
N GLY A 78 -1.28 -0.82 17.97
CA GLY A 78 -2.55 -1.54 17.96
C GLY A 78 -3.07 -1.83 16.54
N THR A 79 -4.23 -2.50 16.48
CA THR A 79 -4.80 -3.01 15.23
C THR A 79 -5.60 -1.95 14.50
N GLU A 80 -5.41 -1.83 13.19
CA GLU A 80 -6.18 -0.96 12.30
C GLU A 80 -6.73 -1.78 11.13
N SER A 81 -7.91 -1.43 10.62
CA SER A 81 -8.41 -2.03 9.38
C SER A 81 -9.21 -1.05 8.53
N GLY A 82 -9.19 -1.27 7.23
CA GLY A 82 -9.89 -0.43 6.29
C GLY A 82 -10.08 -1.09 4.93
N ALA A 83 -10.49 -0.28 3.96
CA ALA A 83 -10.62 -0.69 2.57
C ALA A 83 -9.57 0.00 1.71
N TYR A 84 -9.20 -0.62 0.60
CA TYR A 84 -8.22 -0.06 -0.33
C TYR A 84 -8.68 -0.24 -1.79
N LEU A 85 -8.08 0.58 -2.66
CA LEU A 85 -8.14 0.44 -4.11
C LEU A 85 -6.72 0.63 -4.67
N LEU A 86 -6.26 -0.36 -5.44
CA LEU A 86 -5.05 -0.26 -6.25
C LEU A 86 -5.43 -0.14 -7.72
N VAL A 87 -4.73 0.74 -8.44
CA VAL A 87 -4.66 0.72 -9.90
C VAL A 87 -3.29 0.19 -10.28
N TRP A 88 -3.29 -0.88 -11.06
CA TRP A 88 -2.11 -1.53 -11.59
C TRP A 88 -1.87 -1.09 -13.02
N LYS A 89 -0.60 -0.89 -13.37
CA LYS A 89 -0.15 -0.59 -14.73
C LYS A 89 0.91 -1.60 -15.15
N LYS A 90 0.82 -2.13 -16.37
CA LYS A 90 1.88 -2.95 -16.95
C LYS A 90 2.94 -2.04 -17.57
N VAL A 91 4.14 -2.05 -17.00
CA VAL A 91 5.30 -1.27 -17.47
C VAL A 91 6.38 -2.25 -17.87
N ASN A 92 6.79 -2.24 -19.14
CA ASN A 92 7.80 -3.15 -19.69
C ASN A 92 7.51 -4.64 -19.38
N GLY A 93 6.24 -5.04 -19.49
CA GLY A 93 5.79 -6.41 -19.25
C GLY A 93 5.60 -6.79 -17.77
N GLN A 94 5.89 -5.88 -16.83
CA GLN A 94 5.73 -6.11 -15.40
C GLN A 94 4.56 -5.29 -14.85
N TRP A 95 3.69 -5.92 -14.05
CA TRP A 95 2.64 -5.21 -13.33
C TRP A 95 3.22 -4.50 -12.11
N LEU A 96 2.95 -3.20 -12.02
CA LEU A 96 3.33 -2.33 -10.91
C LEU A 96 2.11 -1.59 -10.38
N ILE A 97 2.09 -1.31 -9.09
CA ILE A 97 1.06 -0.48 -8.47
C ILE A 97 1.30 0.97 -8.92
N HIS A 98 0.37 1.53 -9.68
CA HIS A 98 0.45 2.89 -10.20
C HIS A 98 -0.29 3.89 -9.32
N ASN A 99 -1.46 3.52 -8.78
CA ASN A 99 -2.12 4.29 -7.73
C ASN A 99 -2.52 3.35 -6.60
N ASP A 100 -2.33 3.79 -5.37
CA ASP A 100 -2.72 3.08 -4.16
C ASP A 100 -3.42 4.07 -3.24
N CYS A 101 -4.68 3.84 -2.93
CA CYS A 101 -5.39 4.60 -1.92
C CYS A 101 -6.10 3.67 -0.95
N PHE A 102 -6.25 4.14 0.29
CA PHE A 102 -7.01 3.43 1.31
C PHE A 102 -7.74 4.39 2.22
N ASN A 103 -8.80 3.90 2.85
CA ASN A 103 -9.53 4.60 3.89
C ASN A 103 -9.61 3.75 5.17
N VAL A 104 -9.46 4.40 6.31
CA VAL A 104 -9.55 3.75 7.62
C VAL A 104 -11.01 3.53 7.99
N ILE A 105 -11.40 2.30 8.32
CA ILE A 105 -12.76 1.96 8.81
C ILE A 105 -12.75 1.77 10.33
N LYS A 106 -11.73 1.08 10.84
CA LYS A 106 -11.50 0.89 12.27
C LYS A 106 -10.08 1.37 12.59
N PRO A 107 -9.91 2.56 13.20
CA PRO A 107 -8.60 3.08 13.57
C PRO A 107 -7.97 2.23 14.68
N ALA A 108 -6.65 2.30 14.78
CA ALA A 108 -5.93 1.79 15.94
C ALA A 108 -6.40 2.50 17.23
N PRO A 109 -6.42 1.81 18.39
CA PRO A 109 -6.77 2.44 19.66
C PRO A 109 -5.74 3.53 20.00
N ASN A 110 -6.24 4.69 20.42
CA ASN A 110 -5.41 5.79 20.94
C ASN A 110 -4.65 5.38 22.22
#